data_AF-A0A7C6Q2L3-F1
#
_entry.id   AF-A0A7C6Q2L3-F1
#
_cell.length_a   1.000
_cell.length_b   1.000
_cell.length_c   1.000
_cell.angle_alpha   90.00
_cell.angle_beta   90.00
_cell.angle_gamma   90.00
#
_symmetry.space_group_name_H-M   'P 1'
#
loop_
_entity.id
_entity.type
_entity.pdbx_description
1 polymer ?
#
loop_
_entity_poly.entity_id
_entity_poly.type
_entity_poly.pdbx_seq_one_letter_code
_entity_poly.pdbx_strand_id
1 'polypeptide(L)'
;MKTIDAKDMHYKDLNEMIKELVNSGEDVINLKNVNGQRYIGDNLNGSTKINIEGTPGNDLAAFMDGLTIEVFGNGQDAIGNTMNDGSIIVHGHVGDVVGYGMRGGSMYIKSDAGYRVGIHMKQYNDKVPVIVIGGTPGDFFGEYMAGGCMIVLNLSNKKDIVGEYCGTGMHGGVIYLRCSDVEDYKLGKEVIKEEATEDDLKEISKYIKNFSSYFKYDYDKIMNHKFIKLHPAGHRPYGKLYA
;
A
#
# COMPACT_ATOMS: atom_id res chain seq x y z
N MET A 1 15.66 -21.60 -5.39
CA MET A 1 14.65 -21.41 -4.32
C MET A 1 15.25 -21.86 -2.99
N LYS A 2 15.17 -21.03 -1.95
CA LYS A 2 15.65 -21.34 -0.58
C LYS A 2 14.53 -21.19 0.44
N THR A 3 14.65 -21.89 1.57
CA THR A 3 13.68 -21.83 2.67
C THR A 3 14.41 -21.57 3.98
N ILE A 4 13.90 -20.64 4.78
CA ILE A 4 14.35 -20.34 6.15
C ILE A 4 13.17 -20.57 7.09
N ASP A 5 13.40 -21.29 8.18
CA ASP A 5 12.44 -21.41 9.28
C ASP A 5 12.74 -20.33 10.32
N ALA A 6 11.86 -19.34 10.44
CA ALA A 6 12.02 -18.20 11.36
C ALA A 6 11.60 -18.52 12.80
N LYS A 7 11.18 -19.75 13.10
CA LYS A 7 10.78 -20.14 14.44
C LYS A 7 11.92 -19.88 15.43
N ASP A 8 11.58 -19.17 16.51
CA ASP A 8 12.51 -18.79 17.59
C ASP A 8 13.74 -17.97 17.13
N MET A 9 13.74 -17.47 15.88
CA MET A 9 14.80 -16.61 15.38
C MET A 9 14.61 -15.16 15.81
N HIS A 10 15.70 -14.52 16.23
CA HIS A 10 15.73 -13.08 16.40
C HIS A 10 15.69 -12.40 15.02
N TYR A 11 15.02 -11.25 14.92
CA TYR A 11 14.79 -10.59 13.62
C TYR A 11 16.09 -10.22 12.89
N LYS A 12 17.15 -9.88 13.64
CA LYS A 12 18.46 -9.53 13.06
C LYS A 12 19.06 -10.70 12.29
N ASP A 13 19.09 -11.88 12.90
CA ASP A 13 19.67 -13.09 12.31
C ASP A 13 18.89 -13.48 11.04
N LEU A 14 17.55 -13.38 11.09
CA LEU A 14 16.71 -13.62 9.92
C LEU A 14 17.03 -12.63 8.78
N ASN A 15 17.13 -11.34 9.09
CA ASN A 15 17.39 -10.31 8.07
C ASN A 15 18.79 -10.44 7.46
N GLU A 16 19.79 -10.83 8.24
CA GLU A 16 21.14 -11.11 7.74
C GLU A 16 21.13 -12.28 6.74
N MET A 17 20.46 -13.38 7.09
CA MET A 17 20.31 -14.54 6.18
C MET A 17 19.56 -14.17 4.89
N ILE A 18 18.48 -13.39 4.98
CA ILE A 18 17.74 -12.93 3.80
C ILE A 18 18.64 -12.07 2.92
N LYS A 19 19.38 -11.13 3.51
CA LYS A 19 20.29 -10.24 2.78
C LYS A 19 21.39 -11.00 2.05
N GLU A 20 21.97 -12.02 2.67
CA GLU A 20 22.96 -12.89 2.02
C GLU A 20 22.37 -13.62 0.81
N LEU A 21 21.18 -14.19 0.96
CA LEU A 21 20.51 -14.89 -0.13
C LEU A 21 20.19 -13.94 -1.30
N VAL A 22 19.65 -12.75 -1.02
CA VAL A 22 19.39 -11.73 -2.05
C VAL A 22 20.69 -11.33 -2.75
N ASN A 23 21.76 -11.04 -2.01
CA ASN A 23 23.07 -10.68 -2.58
C ASN A 23 23.71 -11.81 -3.38
N SER A 24 23.39 -13.07 -3.06
CA SER A 24 23.85 -14.24 -3.83
C SER A 24 23.06 -14.47 -5.12
N GLY A 25 22.05 -13.65 -5.41
CA GLY A 25 21.21 -13.75 -6.61
C GLY A 25 20.12 -14.82 -6.50
N GLU A 26 19.66 -15.14 -5.29
CA GLU A 26 18.57 -16.09 -5.11
C GLU A 26 17.26 -15.51 -5.66
N ASP A 27 16.60 -16.24 -6.56
CA ASP A 27 15.35 -15.78 -7.17
C ASP A 27 14.17 -15.81 -6.20
N VAL A 28 14.10 -16.84 -5.34
CA VAL A 28 12.95 -17.08 -4.45
C VAL A 28 13.39 -17.54 -3.07
N ILE A 29 12.96 -16.83 -2.04
CA ILE A 29 13.16 -17.14 -0.62
C ILE A 29 11.79 -17.39 0.03
N ASN A 30 11.64 -18.53 0.71
CA ASN A 30 10.45 -18.83 1.51
C ASN A 30 10.80 -18.71 3.00
N LEU A 31 10.05 -17.90 3.73
CA LEU A 31 10.15 -17.75 5.17
C LEU A 31 8.98 -18.46 5.83
N LYS A 32 9.28 -19.38 6.74
CA LYS A 32 8.27 -20.13 7.50
C LYS A 32 8.21 -19.66 8.93
N ASN A 33 7.06 -19.82 9.57
CA ASN A 33 6.86 -19.55 11.00
C ASN A 33 7.26 -18.11 11.42
N VAL A 34 7.04 -17.13 10.53
CA VAL A 34 7.31 -15.73 10.83
C VAL A 34 6.27 -15.23 11.84
N ASN A 35 6.71 -14.66 12.96
CA ASN A 35 5.86 -14.24 14.05
C ASN A 35 6.40 -12.96 14.72
N GLY A 36 6.38 -11.86 13.97
CA GLY A 36 6.75 -10.54 14.47
C GLY A 36 8.21 -10.14 14.24
N GLN A 37 8.99 -10.92 13.48
CA GLN A 37 10.33 -10.48 13.06
C GLN A 37 10.21 -9.21 12.19
N ARG A 38 10.85 -8.13 12.66
CA ARG A 38 10.78 -6.79 12.07
C ARG A 38 11.79 -6.61 10.93
N TYR A 39 11.57 -5.61 10.10
CA TYR A 39 12.53 -5.16 9.07
C TYR A 39 12.86 -6.21 7.99
N ILE A 40 11.98 -7.20 7.77
CA ILE A 40 12.17 -8.16 6.68
C ILE A 40 12.15 -7.40 5.35
N GLY A 41 13.18 -7.57 4.53
CA GLY A 41 13.31 -6.83 3.26
C GLY A 41 13.78 -5.38 3.39
N ASP A 42 14.15 -4.93 4.59
CA ASP A 42 14.64 -3.57 4.82
C ASP A 42 15.92 -3.27 4.05
N ASN A 43 15.91 -2.17 3.30
CA ASN A 43 17.03 -1.66 2.49
C ASN A 43 17.62 -2.73 1.54
N LEU A 44 16.77 -3.65 1.07
CA LEU A 44 17.15 -4.64 0.05
C LEU A 44 16.78 -4.12 -1.34
N ASN A 45 17.66 -4.43 -2.30
CA ASN A 45 17.56 -4.00 -3.68
C ASN A 45 17.65 -5.23 -4.58
N GLY A 46 16.92 -5.25 -5.70
CA GLY A 46 16.95 -6.36 -6.66
C GLY A 46 15.58 -6.88 -7.03
N SER A 47 15.49 -8.12 -7.51
CA SER A 47 14.25 -8.71 -8.05
C SER A 47 13.83 -10.00 -7.35
N THR A 48 14.47 -10.36 -6.23
CA THR A 48 14.13 -11.57 -5.47
C THR A 48 12.68 -11.55 -4.99
N LYS A 49 12.00 -12.69 -5.12
CA LYS A 49 10.69 -12.92 -4.51
C LYS A 49 10.86 -13.50 -3.11
N ILE A 50 10.24 -12.88 -2.11
CA ILE A 50 10.18 -13.39 -0.74
C ILE A 50 8.74 -13.78 -0.41
N ASN A 51 8.51 -15.05 -0.13
CA ASN A 51 7.23 -15.57 0.35
C ASN A 51 7.30 -15.68 1.88
N ILE A 52 6.30 -15.16 2.59
CA ILE A 52 6.26 -15.14 4.05
C ILE A 52 5.04 -15.91 4.53
N GLU A 53 5.25 -17.05 5.19
CA GLU A 53 4.22 -17.79 5.92
C GLU A 53 4.22 -17.32 7.38
N GLY A 54 3.21 -16.54 7.75
CA GLY A 54 3.07 -15.96 9.09
C GLY A 54 2.81 -14.46 9.08
N THR A 55 3.15 -13.79 10.18
CA THR A 55 2.97 -12.35 10.35
C THR A 55 4.33 -11.67 10.51
N PRO A 56 4.84 -10.93 9.50
CA PRO A 56 6.02 -10.10 9.67
C PRO A 56 5.74 -8.98 10.68
N GLY A 57 6.79 -8.58 11.40
CA GLY A 57 6.74 -7.45 12.32
C GLY A 57 6.75 -6.10 11.60
N ASN A 58 6.87 -5.04 12.40
CA ASN A 58 6.92 -3.67 11.90
C ASN A 58 8.02 -3.43 10.85
N ASP A 59 7.78 -2.45 9.99
CA ASP A 59 8.71 -1.96 8.96
C ASP A 59 9.14 -3.06 7.95
N LEU A 60 8.23 -3.98 7.61
CA LEU A 60 8.41 -4.86 6.46
C LEU A 60 8.67 -4.02 5.20
N ALA A 61 9.73 -4.33 4.46
CA ALA A 61 10.11 -3.65 3.21
C ALA A 61 10.41 -2.15 3.36
N ALA A 62 10.85 -1.71 4.54
CA ALA A 62 11.32 -0.34 4.69
C ALA A 62 12.49 -0.07 3.73
N PHE A 63 12.52 1.10 3.08
CA PHE A 63 13.57 1.49 2.12
C PHE A 63 13.86 0.49 0.97
N MET A 64 12.95 -0.46 0.72
CA MET A 64 13.12 -1.50 -0.30
C MET A 64 13.10 -0.91 -1.72
N ASP A 65 13.89 -1.47 -2.62
CA ASP A 65 13.97 -1.07 -4.03
C ASP A 65 13.94 -2.29 -4.98
N GLY A 66 12.72 -2.74 -5.32
CA GLY A 66 12.47 -3.63 -6.45
C GLY A 66 12.01 -5.06 -6.12
N LEU A 67 12.18 -5.55 -4.89
CA LEU A 67 11.80 -6.92 -4.53
C LEU A 67 10.28 -7.13 -4.63
N THR A 68 9.88 -8.40 -4.73
CA THR A 68 8.48 -8.82 -4.58
C THR A 68 8.31 -9.58 -3.27
N ILE A 69 7.48 -9.07 -2.36
CA ILE A 69 7.20 -9.71 -1.07
C ILE A 69 5.73 -10.11 -1.01
N GLU A 70 5.45 -11.39 -0.75
CA GLU A 70 4.10 -11.93 -0.61
C GLU A 70 3.91 -12.55 0.78
N VAL A 71 2.97 -12.00 1.55
CA VAL A 71 2.66 -12.38 2.93
C VAL A 71 1.37 -13.20 2.97
N PHE A 72 1.50 -14.49 3.29
CA PHE A 72 0.39 -15.42 3.49
C PHE A 72 -0.16 -15.34 4.92
N GLY A 73 -0.54 -14.12 5.32
CA GLY A 73 -0.99 -13.81 6.68
C GLY A 73 -1.29 -12.31 6.81
N ASN A 74 -1.35 -11.83 8.06
CA ASN A 74 -1.43 -10.40 8.35
C ASN A 74 -0.04 -9.76 8.33
N GLY A 75 0.04 -8.44 8.28
CA GLY A 75 1.26 -7.69 8.59
C GLY A 75 1.01 -6.67 9.70
N GLN A 76 2.08 -6.25 10.38
CA GLN A 76 2.00 -5.21 11.42
C GLN A 76 2.12 -3.81 10.81
N ASP A 77 2.71 -2.86 11.55
CA ASP A 77 2.74 -1.45 11.20
C ASP A 77 3.88 -1.09 10.24
N ALA A 78 3.76 0.07 9.59
CA ALA A 78 4.80 0.71 8.79
C ALA A 78 5.33 -0.12 7.61
N ILE A 79 4.54 -1.06 7.09
CA ILE A 79 4.90 -1.83 5.89
C ILE A 79 5.15 -0.88 4.73
N GLY A 80 6.26 -1.02 4.01
CA GLY A 80 6.61 -0.19 2.86
C GLY A 80 7.06 1.23 3.23
N ASN A 81 7.50 1.44 4.47
CA ASN A 81 8.06 2.73 4.90
C ASN A 81 9.22 3.17 4.00
N THR A 82 9.05 4.30 3.31
CA THR A 82 10.03 4.89 2.40
C THR A 82 10.43 3.93 1.26
N MET A 83 9.57 2.96 0.93
CA MET A 83 9.77 2.03 -0.19
C MET A 83 9.90 2.81 -1.51
N ASN A 84 10.91 2.46 -2.29
CA ASN A 84 11.27 3.16 -3.52
C ASN A 84 10.75 2.47 -4.78
N ASP A 85 10.72 1.14 -4.79
CA ASP A 85 10.15 0.32 -5.86
C ASP A 85 9.86 -1.11 -5.37
N GLY A 86 9.17 -1.90 -6.20
CA GLY A 86 8.85 -3.31 -5.95
C GLY A 86 7.36 -3.56 -5.75
N SER A 87 7.02 -4.74 -5.22
CA SER A 87 5.64 -5.15 -4.98
C SER A 87 5.46 -5.83 -3.63
N ILE A 88 4.44 -5.44 -2.86
CA ILE A 88 4.06 -6.08 -1.60
C ILE A 88 2.62 -6.59 -1.71
N ILE A 89 2.41 -7.88 -1.46
CA ILE A 89 1.10 -8.53 -1.51
C ILE A 89 0.80 -9.11 -0.13
N VAL A 90 -0.27 -8.68 0.52
CA VAL A 90 -0.68 -9.16 1.86
C VAL A 90 -2.05 -9.81 1.79
N HIS A 91 -2.12 -11.11 2.11
CA HIS A 91 -3.36 -11.89 2.06
C HIS A 91 -4.28 -11.67 3.27
N GLY A 92 -3.82 -10.98 4.31
CA GLY A 92 -4.58 -10.65 5.52
C GLY A 92 -4.82 -9.15 5.68
N HIS A 93 -4.84 -8.71 6.94
CA HIS A 93 -4.91 -7.31 7.37
C HIS A 93 -3.52 -6.71 7.54
N VAL A 94 -3.44 -5.39 7.53
CA VAL A 94 -2.21 -4.64 7.88
C VAL A 94 -2.48 -3.63 8.98
N GLY A 95 -1.45 -3.31 9.75
CA GLY A 95 -1.52 -2.32 10.82
C GLY A 95 -1.48 -0.87 10.31
N ASP A 96 -0.93 0.00 11.16
CA ASP A 96 -0.92 1.44 10.95
C ASP A 96 0.24 1.90 10.07
N VAL A 97 0.12 3.11 9.52
CA VAL A 97 1.21 3.86 8.85
C VAL A 97 1.81 3.13 7.65
N VAL A 98 1.03 2.26 7.00
CA VAL A 98 1.43 1.53 5.79
C VAL A 98 1.77 2.51 4.68
N GLY A 99 2.89 2.31 4.00
CA GLY A 99 3.36 3.18 2.91
C GLY A 99 3.86 4.54 3.37
N TYR A 100 4.30 4.69 4.63
CA TYR A 100 4.85 5.94 5.14
C TYR A 100 5.95 6.48 4.22
N GLY A 101 5.75 7.64 3.58
CA GLY A 101 6.78 8.24 2.74
C GLY A 101 7.16 7.43 1.49
N MET A 102 6.35 6.44 1.11
CA MET A 102 6.54 5.60 -0.07
C MET A 102 6.69 6.46 -1.34
N ARG A 103 7.65 6.09 -2.20
CA ARG A 103 8.04 6.85 -3.40
C ARG A 103 7.76 6.14 -4.73
N GLY A 104 7.68 4.82 -4.72
CA GLY A 104 7.37 4.01 -5.90
C GLY A 104 7.00 2.59 -5.52
N GLY A 105 6.76 1.75 -6.53
CA GLY A 105 6.28 0.39 -6.36
C GLY A 105 4.77 0.29 -6.07
N SER A 106 4.30 -0.90 -5.74
CA SER A 106 2.88 -1.16 -5.50
C SER A 106 2.62 -2.07 -4.30
N MET A 107 1.52 -1.82 -3.60
CA MET A 107 1.09 -2.62 -2.45
C MET A 107 -0.37 -3.06 -2.65
N TYR A 108 -0.65 -4.33 -2.38
CA TYR A 108 -1.97 -4.93 -2.49
C TYR A 108 -2.31 -5.61 -1.17
N ILE A 109 -3.34 -5.13 -0.48
CA ILE A 109 -3.79 -5.61 0.81
C ILE A 109 -5.18 -6.21 0.63
N LYS A 110 -5.32 -7.52 0.86
CA LYS A 110 -6.59 -8.22 0.63
C LYS A 110 -7.71 -7.73 1.54
N SER A 111 -7.41 -7.43 2.79
CA SER A 111 -8.39 -7.13 3.84
C SER A 111 -8.32 -5.65 4.27
N ASP A 112 -8.62 -5.36 5.54
CA ASP A 112 -8.57 -4.00 6.10
C ASP A 112 -7.14 -3.52 6.39
N ALA A 113 -6.98 -2.20 6.50
CA ALA A 113 -5.74 -1.54 6.90
C ALA A 113 -5.98 -0.60 8.09
N GLY A 114 -4.93 -0.31 8.85
CA GLY A 114 -5.00 0.57 10.01
C GLY A 114 -5.10 2.06 9.68
N TYR A 115 -4.63 2.90 10.60
CA TYR A 115 -4.63 4.35 10.52
C TYR A 115 -3.48 4.89 9.66
N ARG A 116 -3.60 6.10 9.13
CA ARG A 116 -2.51 6.85 8.46
C ARG A 116 -1.85 6.12 7.28
N VAL A 117 -2.57 5.25 6.60
CA VAL A 117 -2.05 4.60 5.37
C VAL A 117 -1.75 5.68 4.34
N GLY A 118 -0.59 5.57 3.67
CA GLY A 118 -0.13 6.50 2.65
C GLY A 118 0.33 7.86 3.18
N ILE A 119 0.56 8.00 4.49
CA ILE A 119 1.03 9.27 5.04
C ILE A 119 2.34 9.71 4.40
N HIS A 120 2.40 10.95 3.91
CA HIS A 120 3.57 11.49 3.18
C HIS A 120 4.01 10.72 1.92
N MET A 121 3.17 9.82 1.39
CA MET A 121 3.39 9.15 0.11
C MET A 121 3.56 10.19 -0.99
N LYS A 122 4.56 10.02 -1.87
CA LYS A 122 4.97 11.05 -2.82
C LYS A 122 5.45 10.46 -4.13
N GLN A 123 5.15 11.13 -5.22
CA GLN A 123 5.59 10.76 -6.57
C GLN A 123 6.74 11.66 -7.01
N TYR A 124 7.67 11.11 -7.79
CA TYR A 124 8.71 11.90 -8.44
C TYR A 124 8.95 11.35 -9.85
N ASN A 125 8.78 12.20 -10.86
CA ASN A 125 8.84 11.83 -12.27
C ASN A 125 7.94 10.62 -12.60
N ASP A 126 8.56 9.53 -13.06
CA ASP A 126 7.95 8.27 -13.47
C ASP A 126 7.65 7.32 -12.30
N LYS A 127 8.17 7.61 -11.10
CA LYS A 127 7.92 6.79 -9.90
C LYS A 127 6.60 7.16 -9.25
N VAL A 128 5.57 6.36 -9.54
CA VAL A 128 4.22 6.49 -9.00
C VAL A 128 3.98 5.38 -7.97
N PRO A 129 3.98 5.68 -6.65
CA PRO A 129 3.65 4.67 -5.64
C PRO A 129 2.16 4.35 -5.70
N VAL A 130 1.80 3.10 -5.41
CA VAL A 130 0.40 2.64 -5.47
C VAL A 130 0.04 1.78 -4.27
N ILE A 131 -1.14 2.00 -3.67
CA ILE A 131 -1.68 1.15 -2.60
C ILE A 131 -3.12 0.77 -2.95
N VAL A 132 -3.43 -0.53 -2.97
CA VAL A 132 -4.78 -1.07 -3.20
C VAL A 132 -5.23 -1.86 -1.97
N ILE A 133 -6.38 -1.51 -1.41
CA ILE A 133 -6.97 -2.12 -0.21
C ILE A 133 -8.30 -2.76 -0.57
N GLY A 134 -8.44 -4.06 -0.28
CA GLY A 134 -9.67 -4.81 -0.50
C GLY A 134 -10.77 -4.50 0.50
N GLY A 135 -10.40 -4.28 1.76
CA GLY A 135 -11.29 -3.85 2.83
C GLY A 135 -11.39 -2.32 2.92
N THR A 136 -11.30 -1.80 4.15
CA THR A 136 -11.37 -0.37 4.47
C THR A 136 -10.17 0.05 5.34
N PRO A 137 -9.59 1.24 5.13
CA PRO A 137 -8.59 1.83 6.04
C PRO A 137 -9.25 2.54 7.23
N GLY A 138 -8.46 2.81 8.27
CA GLY A 138 -8.83 3.70 9.38
C GLY A 138 -8.73 5.19 9.03
N ASP A 139 -8.66 6.02 10.07
CA ASP A 139 -8.56 7.49 9.95
C ASP A 139 -7.24 7.93 9.31
N PHE A 140 -7.24 9.18 8.81
CA PHE A 140 -6.08 9.83 8.20
C PHE A 140 -5.53 9.11 6.96
N PHE A 141 -6.41 8.42 6.22
CA PHE A 141 -6.05 7.79 4.94
C PHE A 141 -5.54 8.83 3.94
N GLY A 142 -4.30 8.69 3.45
CA GLY A 142 -3.68 9.63 2.50
C GLY A 142 -3.30 10.99 3.10
N GLU A 143 -3.12 11.09 4.42
CA GLU A 143 -2.69 12.31 5.10
C GLU A 143 -1.35 12.84 4.54
N TYR A 144 -1.27 14.12 4.19
CA TYR A 144 -0.08 14.75 3.61
C TYR A 144 0.49 14.08 2.35
N MET A 145 -0.32 13.31 1.62
CA MET A 145 0.07 12.71 0.35
C MET A 145 0.40 13.79 -0.68
N ALA A 146 1.54 13.65 -1.35
CA ALA A 146 2.06 14.58 -2.35
C ALA A 146 2.18 13.94 -3.75
N GLY A 147 1.64 12.74 -3.96
CA GLY A 147 1.70 12.01 -5.23
C GLY A 147 1.45 10.52 -5.07
N GLY A 148 1.15 9.82 -6.17
CA GLY A 148 0.79 8.40 -6.17
C GLY A 148 -0.71 8.15 -6.35
N CYS A 149 -1.11 6.87 -6.26
CA CYS A 149 -2.49 6.43 -6.42
C CYS A 149 -2.89 5.47 -5.29
N MET A 150 -4.00 5.74 -4.61
CA MET A 150 -4.54 4.88 -3.55
C MET A 150 -5.96 4.44 -3.91
N ILE A 151 -6.26 3.15 -3.74
CA ILE A 151 -7.55 2.58 -4.17
C ILE A 151 -8.14 1.77 -3.00
N VAL A 152 -9.37 2.08 -2.61
CA VAL A 152 -10.14 1.35 -1.59
C VAL A 152 -11.33 0.67 -2.25
N LEU A 153 -11.37 -0.66 -2.20
CA LEU A 153 -12.39 -1.46 -2.88
C LEU A 153 -13.61 -1.77 -2.02
N ASN A 154 -13.46 -1.78 -0.68
CA ASN A 154 -14.54 -2.06 0.26
C ASN A 154 -15.40 -3.27 -0.18
N LEU A 155 -14.76 -4.40 -0.46
CA LEU A 155 -15.41 -5.57 -1.06
C LEU A 155 -16.48 -6.20 -0.16
N SER A 156 -16.45 -5.89 1.14
CA SER A 156 -17.48 -6.30 2.11
C SER A 156 -18.66 -5.30 2.20
N ASN A 157 -18.65 -4.22 1.40
CA ASN A 157 -19.66 -3.17 1.37
C ASN A 157 -19.98 -2.59 2.77
N LYS A 158 -18.94 -2.33 3.57
CA LYS A 158 -19.10 -1.62 4.85
C LYS A 158 -19.68 -0.23 4.59
N LYS A 159 -20.50 0.26 5.52
CA LYS A 159 -21.07 1.61 5.45
C LYS A 159 -19.97 2.67 5.36
N ASP A 160 -18.98 2.58 6.25
CA ASP A 160 -17.86 3.50 6.29
C ASP A 160 -16.70 2.92 5.46
N ILE A 161 -16.52 3.45 4.25
CA ILE A 161 -15.45 3.01 3.34
C ILE A 161 -14.06 3.49 3.79
N VAL A 162 -14.00 4.60 4.51
CA VAL A 162 -12.79 5.20 5.10
C VAL A 162 -13.12 5.76 6.48
N GLY A 163 -12.11 5.90 7.33
CA GLY A 163 -12.19 6.66 8.57
C GLY A 163 -12.27 8.18 8.36
N GLU A 164 -12.16 8.92 9.46
CA GLU A 164 -12.17 10.39 9.44
C GLU A 164 -10.86 10.99 8.90
N TYR A 165 -10.92 12.26 8.49
CA TYR A 165 -9.76 13.03 8.02
C TYR A 165 -9.05 12.48 6.76
N CYS A 166 -9.76 11.71 5.93
CA CYS A 166 -9.25 11.18 4.67
C CYS A 166 -8.76 12.30 3.74
N GLY A 167 -7.50 12.23 3.30
CA GLY A 167 -6.86 13.21 2.43
C GLY A 167 -6.53 14.55 3.09
N THR A 168 -6.52 14.63 4.43
CA THR A 168 -6.10 15.85 5.13
C THR A 168 -4.68 16.27 4.73
N GLY A 169 -4.52 17.53 4.32
CA GLY A 169 -3.21 18.04 3.88
C GLY A 169 -2.71 17.43 2.56
N MET A 170 -3.58 16.79 1.77
CA MET A 170 -3.22 16.28 0.44
C MET A 170 -2.75 17.42 -0.47
N HIS A 171 -1.59 17.23 -1.11
CA HIS A 171 -0.95 18.18 -2.02
C HIS A 171 -0.74 17.61 -3.43
N GLY A 172 -0.87 16.29 -3.60
CA GLY A 172 -0.74 15.60 -4.87
C GLY A 172 -1.25 14.16 -4.79
N GLY A 173 -1.34 13.52 -5.96
CA GLY A 173 -1.85 12.15 -6.09
C GLY A 173 -3.37 12.08 -6.23
N VAL A 174 -3.89 10.86 -6.17
CA VAL A 174 -5.32 10.57 -6.30
C VAL A 174 -5.72 9.41 -5.39
N ILE A 175 -6.91 9.50 -4.81
CA ILE A 175 -7.53 8.42 -4.05
C ILE A 175 -8.84 8.03 -4.74
N TYR A 176 -9.04 6.74 -4.97
CA TYR A 176 -10.27 6.17 -5.52
C TYR A 176 -10.98 5.32 -4.47
N LEU A 177 -12.26 5.60 -4.24
CA LEU A 177 -13.10 4.90 -3.29
C LEU A 177 -14.23 4.21 -4.05
N ARG A 178 -14.29 2.88 -4.01
CA ARG A 178 -15.38 2.09 -4.63
C ARG A 178 -16.69 2.26 -3.84
N CYS A 179 -17.36 3.39 -4.05
CA CYS A 179 -18.60 3.79 -3.40
C CYS A 179 -19.41 4.71 -4.30
N SER A 180 -20.67 4.94 -3.95
CA SER A 180 -21.52 5.93 -4.63
C SER A 180 -21.31 7.36 -4.10
N ASP A 181 -20.91 7.47 -2.83
CA ASP A 181 -20.62 8.73 -2.16
C ASP A 181 -19.82 8.46 -0.87
N VAL A 182 -19.20 9.50 -0.32
CA VAL A 182 -18.54 9.52 0.99
C VAL A 182 -18.89 10.83 1.69
N GLU A 183 -19.16 10.79 2.99
CA GLU A 183 -19.62 11.96 3.71
C GLU A 183 -18.52 13.03 3.85
N ASP A 184 -18.85 14.28 3.52
CA ASP A 184 -17.88 15.40 3.45
C ASP A 184 -17.15 15.65 4.77
N TYR A 185 -17.79 15.36 5.92
CA TYR A 185 -17.16 15.54 7.23
C TYR A 185 -15.98 14.57 7.47
N LYS A 186 -15.87 13.48 6.71
CA LYS A 186 -14.73 12.55 6.77
C LYS A 186 -13.56 13.01 5.93
N LEU A 187 -13.73 14.01 5.07
CA LEU A 187 -12.71 14.43 4.12
C LEU A 187 -11.89 15.61 4.64
N GLY A 188 -10.63 15.66 4.24
CA GLY A 188 -9.77 16.82 4.39
C GLY A 188 -10.34 18.03 3.64
N LYS A 189 -10.18 19.23 4.21
CA LYS A 189 -10.75 20.46 3.63
C LYS A 189 -10.19 20.80 2.24
N GLU A 190 -8.99 20.32 1.94
CA GLU A 190 -8.26 20.58 0.71
C GLU A 190 -8.59 19.58 -0.41
N VAL A 191 -9.42 18.58 -0.11
CA VAL A 191 -9.81 17.51 -1.03
C VAL A 191 -11.02 17.92 -1.86
N ILE A 192 -10.91 17.76 -3.17
CA ILE A 192 -12.04 17.80 -4.09
C ILE A 192 -12.57 16.37 -4.23
N LYS A 193 -13.88 16.22 -4.08
CA LYS A 193 -14.63 14.99 -4.28
C LYS A 193 -15.39 15.05 -5.60
N GLU A 194 -15.18 14.07 -6.48
CA GLU A 194 -15.89 13.94 -7.76
C GLU A 194 -16.20 12.47 -8.08
N GLU A 195 -17.13 12.21 -9.00
CA GLU A 195 -17.34 10.86 -9.54
C GLU A 195 -16.21 10.54 -10.54
N ALA A 196 -15.61 9.36 -10.42
CA ALA A 196 -14.53 8.95 -11.31
C ALA A 196 -15.03 8.81 -12.75
N THR A 197 -14.25 9.35 -13.69
CA THR A 197 -14.52 9.30 -15.13
C THR A 197 -14.11 7.97 -15.73
N GLU A 198 -14.50 7.71 -16.99
CA GLU A 198 -14.03 6.53 -17.71
C GLU A 198 -12.51 6.47 -17.85
N ASP A 199 -11.83 7.61 -17.98
CA ASP A 199 -10.37 7.66 -18.10
C ASP A 199 -9.70 7.34 -16.76
N ASP A 200 -10.28 7.81 -15.65
CA ASP A 200 -9.85 7.42 -14.31
C ASP A 200 -10.00 5.88 -14.11
N LEU A 201 -11.13 5.31 -14.55
CA LEU A 201 -11.38 3.87 -14.48
C LEU A 201 -10.39 3.05 -15.35
N LYS A 202 -10.01 3.57 -16.53
CA LYS A 202 -8.96 2.99 -17.37
C LYS A 202 -7.60 3.02 -16.65
N GLU A 203 -7.27 4.12 -15.98
CA GLU A 203 -6.02 4.28 -15.24
C GLU A 203 -5.88 3.25 -14.12
N ILE A 204 -6.94 3.04 -13.33
CA ILE A 204 -6.91 2.09 -12.20
C ILE A 204 -7.12 0.62 -12.62
N SER A 205 -7.58 0.37 -13.85
CA SER A 205 -7.89 -0.98 -14.35
C SER A 205 -6.73 -1.97 -14.14
N LYS A 206 -5.49 -1.56 -14.43
CA LYS A 206 -4.31 -2.43 -14.26
C LYS A 206 -4.09 -2.84 -12.80
N TYR A 207 -4.31 -1.94 -11.85
CA TYR A 207 -4.14 -2.22 -10.42
C TYR A 207 -5.23 -3.15 -9.91
N ILE A 208 -6.46 -2.97 -10.38
CA ILE A 208 -7.59 -3.83 -10.01
C ILE A 208 -7.45 -5.21 -10.64
N LYS A 209 -6.91 -5.34 -11.86
CA LYS A 209 -6.53 -6.63 -12.47
C LYS A 209 -5.47 -7.37 -11.65
N ASN A 210 -4.42 -6.66 -11.22
CA ASN A 210 -3.39 -7.24 -10.36
C ASN A 210 -3.97 -7.72 -9.03
N PHE A 211 -4.75 -6.87 -8.36
CA PHE A 211 -5.46 -7.24 -7.12
C PHE A 211 -6.34 -8.49 -7.31
N SER A 212 -7.12 -8.50 -8.39
CA SER A 212 -7.99 -9.63 -8.76
C SER A 212 -7.20 -10.91 -8.98
N SER A 213 -6.05 -10.82 -9.65
CA SER A 213 -5.16 -11.95 -9.89
C SER A 213 -4.55 -12.50 -8.60
N TYR A 214 -4.00 -11.64 -7.75
CA TYR A 214 -3.36 -12.04 -6.49
C TYR A 214 -4.34 -12.72 -5.51
N PHE A 215 -5.55 -12.19 -5.41
CA PHE A 215 -6.51 -12.61 -4.38
C PHE A 215 -7.71 -13.40 -4.92
N LYS A 216 -7.70 -13.71 -6.23
CA LYS A 216 -8.74 -14.50 -6.93
C LYS A 216 -10.13 -13.88 -6.84
N TYR A 217 -10.20 -12.55 -6.95
CA TYR A 217 -11.47 -11.84 -7.12
C TYR A 217 -11.82 -11.67 -8.60
N ASP A 218 -13.10 -11.45 -8.87
CA ASP A 218 -13.63 -11.18 -10.20
C ASP A 218 -13.47 -9.69 -10.51
N TYR A 219 -12.61 -9.37 -11.49
CA TYR A 219 -12.32 -8.01 -11.92
C TYR A 219 -13.57 -7.25 -12.37
N ASP A 220 -14.43 -7.88 -13.18
CA ASP A 220 -15.60 -7.22 -13.74
C ASP A 220 -16.62 -6.89 -12.65
N LYS A 221 -16.76 -7.77 -11.64
CA LYS A 221 -17.60 -7.47 -10.46
C LYS A 221 -17.06 -6.33 -9.62
N ILE A 222 -15.74 -6.18 -9.50
CA ILE A 222 -15.15 -5.06 -8.77
C ILE A 222 -15.40 -3.76 -9.54
N MET A 223 -15.14 -3.76 -10.85
CA MET A 223 -15.26 -2.59 -11.72
C MET A 223 -16.70 -2.18 -12.02
N ASN A 224 -17.67 -3.11 -11.92
CA ASN A 224 -19.09 -2.81 -12.07
C ASN A 224 -19.66 -2.13 -10.82
N HIS A 225 -19.05 -1.00 -10.44
CA HIS A 225 -19.45 -0.16 -9.34
C HIS A 225 -19.04 1.29 -9.62
N LYS A 226 -19.71 2.24 -8.97
CA LYS A 226 -19.24 3.63 -8.94
C LYS A 226 -17.94 3.76 -8.15
N PHE A 227 -17.12 4.71 -8.56
CA PHE A 227 -15.96 5.14 -7.81
C PHE A 227 -16.06 6.64 -7.58
N ILE A 228 -15.80 7.05 -6.34
CA ILE A 228 -15.52 8.44 -6.01
C ILE A 228 -14.01 8.65 -6.12
N LYS A 229 -13.64 9.74 -6.77
CA LYS A 229 -12.27 10.22 -6.89
C LYS A 229 -12.08 11.39 -5.93
N LEU A 230 -10.97 11.34 -5.20
CA LEU A 230 -10.50 12.40 -4.33
C LEU A 230 -9.13 12.88 -4.84
N HIS A 231 -8.98 14.19 -4.97
CA HIS A 231 -7.73 14.82 -5.41
C HIS A 231 -7.58 16.20 -4.77
N PRO A 232 -6.37 16.77 -4.66
CA PRO A 232 -6.19 18.09 -4.05
C PRO A 232 -6.80 19.20 -4.91
N ALA A 233 -7.25 20.26 -4.26
CA ALA A 233 -7.86 21.43 -4.92
C ALA A 233 -6.93 22.26 -5.81
N GLY A 234 -5.63 21.95 -5.85
CA GLY A 234 -4.70 22.58 -6.78
C GLY A 234 -3.27 22.02 -6.69
N HIS A 235 -2.46 22.30 -7.71
CA HIS A 235 -1.06 21.86 -7.78
C HIS A 235 -0.12 22.65 -6.84
N ARG A 236 -0.57 23.79 -6.27
CA ARG A 236 0.23 24.67 -5.39
C ARG A 236 -0.64 25.40 -4.35
N PRO A 237 -1.18 24.73 -3.32
CA PRO A 237 -1.98 25.40 -2.28
C PRO A 237 -1.22 26.51 -1.53
N TYR A 238 0.13 26.45 -1.48
CA TYR A 238 0.99 27.46 -0.85
C TYR A 238 1.83 28.28 -1.83
N GLY A 239 1.51 28.27 -3.14
CA GLY A 239 2.29 28.98 -4.15
C GLY A 239 2.41 30.50 -3.90
N LYS A 240 1.48 31.08 -3.13
CA LYS A 240 1.51 32.49 -2.72
C LYS A 240 2.32 32.79 -1.45
N LEU A 241 2.63 31.77 -0.64
CA LEU A 241 3.40 31.93 0.60
C LEU A 241 4.91 31.95 0.37
N TYR A 242 5.35 31.40 -0.77
CA TYR A 242 6.77 31.29 -1.14
C TYR A 242 7.09 31.97 -2.49
N ALA A 243 6.22 32.90 -2.93
CA ALA A 243 6.43 33.74 -4.11
C ALA A 243 7.16 35.05 -3.75
#